data_AF-A0A969TAG3-F1
#
_entry.id   AF-A0A969TAG3-F1
#
_cell.length_a   1.000
_cell.length_b   1.000
_cell.length_c   1.000
_cell.angle_alpha   90.00
_cell.angle_beta   90.00
_cell.angle_gamma   90.00
#
_symmetry.space_group_name_H-M   'P 1'
#
loop_
_entity.id
_entity.type
_entity.pdbx_description
1 polymer ?
#
loop_
_entity_poly.entity_id
_entity_poly.type
_entity_poly.pdbx_seq_one_letter_code
_entity_poly.pdbx_strand_id
1 'polypeptide(L)'
;MKPRDVQVLPIAAQTTVLRSRTWDRLKFEIEYGLQRGTTANSYLIQADKVALFDPPGESFTEIFLKNLQQRIDVKTIDYVILGHVNPNRCVTLKALLKIAPQITFVCSNPAAISL
;
A
#
# COMPACT_ATOMS: atom_id res chain seq x y z
N MET A 1 -8.22 22.98 0.94
CA MET A 1 -8.21 21.63 0.33
C MET A 1 -8.28 20.58 1.42
N LYS A 2 -8.96 19.45 1.20
CA LYS A 2 -8.95 18.34 2.15
C LYS A 2 -7.56 17.67 2.11
N PRO A 3 -6.91 17.41 3.25
CA PRO A 3 -5.58 16.80 3.27
C PRO A 3 -5.63 15.36 2.75
N ARG A 4 -4.45 14.81 2.41
CA ARG A 4 -4.30 13.37 2.19
C ARG A 4 -4.61 12.62 3.48
N ASP A 5 -5.27 11.49 3.35
CA ASP A 5 -5.59 10.61 4.47
C ASP A 5 -5.59 9.14 4.05
N VAL A 6 -5.84 8.25 5.02
CA VAL A 6 -6.07 6.83 4.77
C VAL A 6 -7.44 6.47 5.31
N GLN A 7 -8.35 6.10 4.41
CA GLN A 7 -9.65 5.56 4.82
C GLN A 7 -9.55 4.05 4.96
N VAL A 8 -9.89 3.53 6.14
CA VAL A 8 -9.84 2.11 6.47
C VAL A 8 -11.26 1.56 6.61
N LEU A 9 -11.56 0.42 5.97
CA LEU A 9 -12.89 -0.20 6.03
C LEU A 9 -12.78 -1.73 5.91
N PRO A 10 -13.51 -2.53 6.72
CA PRO A 10 -13.69 -3.95 6.45
C PRO A 10 -14.54 -4.13 5.19
N ILE A 11 -14.12 -5.01 4.28
CA ILE A 11 -14.81 -5.26 3.01
C ILE A 11 -15.29 -6.71 2.84
N ALA A 12 -14.71 -7.64 3.59
CA ALA A 12 -15.11 -9.04 3.65
C ALA A 12 -14.58 -9.68 4.95
N ALA A 13 -14.90 -10.97 5.17
CA ALA A 13 -14.33 -11.73 6.27
C ALA A 13 -12.79 -11.59 6.27
N GLN A 14 -12.22 -11.23 7.43
CA GLN A 14 -10.78 -11.06 7.64
C GLN A 14 -10.08 -10.10 6.67
N THR A 15 -10.83 -9.28 5.92
CA THR A 15 -10.29 -8.48 4.82
C THR A 15 -10.63 -7.00 5.01
N THR A 16 -9.58 -6.19 5.06
CA THR A 16 -9.68 -4.74 5.25
C THR A 16 -9.05 -4.01 4.07
N VAL A 17 -9.70 -2.95 3.58
CA VAL A 17 -9.10 -2.02 2.62
C VAL A 17 -8.51 -0.82 3.34
N LEU A 18 -7.33 -0.38 2.91
CA LEU A 18 -6.69 0.89 3.29
C LEU A 18 -6.58 1.75 2.04
N ARG A 19 -7.40 2.78 1.93
CA ARG A 19 -7.44 3.68 0.77
C ARG A 19 -6.63 4.92 1.08
N SER A 20 -5.41 5.04 0.54
CA SER A 20 -4.63 6.28 0.61
C SER A 20 -5.20 7.29 -0.38
N ARG A 21 -5.83 8.35 0.12
CA ARG A 21 -6.62 9.27 -0.70
C ARG A 21 -5.92 10.61 -0.88
N THR A 22 -6.07 11.17 -2.06
CA THR A 22 -5.77 12.58 -2.35
C THR A 22 -6.95 13.18 -3.09
N TRP A 23 -7.33 14.40 -2.72
CA TRP A 23 -8.38 15.15 -3.41
C TRP A 23 -7.82 15.93 -4.60
N ASP A 24 -6.50 16.09 -4.63
CA ASP A 24 -5.77 16.81 -5.65
C ASP A 24 -5.14 15.86 -6.65
N ARG A 25 -4.72 16.42 -7.79
CA ARG A 25 -3.92 15.73 -8.78
C ARG A 25 -2.64 15.18 -8.14
N LEU A 26 -2.40 13.87 -8.29
CA LEU A 26 -1.21 13.23 -7.71
C LEU A 26 0.06 13.54 -8.51
N LYS A 27 -0.04 13.53 -9.84
CA LYS A 27 1.07 13.81 -10.77
C LYS A 27 0.56 14.53 -12.01
N PHE A 28 1.46 15.19 -12.73
CA PHE A 28 1.17 15.83 -14.02
C PHE A 28 1.05 14.84 -15.19
N GLU A 29 0.26 13.77 -15.02
CA GLU A 29 -0.01 12.74 -16.03
C GLU A 29 -1.49 12.79 -16.48
N ILE A 30 -1.80 12.35 -17.70
CA ILE A 30 -3.10 12.55 -18.36
C ILE A 30 -4.27 11.91 -17.60
N GLU A 31 -4.02 10.79 -16.93
CA GLU A 31 -5.02 10.06 -16.13
C GLU A 31 -5.59 10.89 -14.97
N TYR A 32 -4.87 11.94 -14.53
CA TYR A 32 -5.35 12.87 -13.50
C TYR A 32 -5.92 14.17 -14.07
N GLY A 33 -6.10 14.26 -15.40
CA GLY A 33 -6.52 15.49 -16.10
C GLY A 33 -7.92 16.00 -15.70
N LEU A 34 -8.79 15.11 -15.22
CA LEU A 34 -10.13 15.47 -14.71
C LEU A 34 -10.11 16.07 -13.30
N GLN A 35 -8.96 16.06 -12.62
CA GLN A 35 -8.75 16.72 -11.31
C GLN A 35 -9.77 16.31 -10.23
N ARG A 36 -10.22 15.05 -10.22
CA ARG A 36 -11.16 14.50 -9.22
C ARG A 36 -10.48 13.77 -8.06
N GLY A 37 -9.18 14.01 -7.87
CA GLY A 37 -8.35 13.26 -6.94
C GLY A 37 -8.14 11.80 -7.38
N THR A 38 -7.61 10.99 -6.46
CA THR A 38 -7.43 9.55 -6.67
C THR A 38 -7.29 8.81 -5.34
N THR A 39 -7.33 7.48 -5.39
CA THR A 39 -7.01 6.61 -4.27
C THR A 39 -6.03 5.52 -4.68
N ALA A 40 -4.95 5.34 -3.91
CA ALA A 40 -4.13 4.14 -3.96
C ALA A 40 -4.63 3.17 -2.89
N ASN A 41 -5.23 2.06 -3.31
CA ASN A 41 -5.86 1.10 -2.41
C ASN A 41 -4.90 -0.06 -2.13
N SER A 42 -4.69 -0.33 -0.84
CA SER A 42 -4.03 -1.52 -0.35
C SER A 42 -5.03 -2.40 0.39
N TYR A 43 -4.77 -3.70 0.48
CA TYR A 43 -5.65 -4.65 1.15
C TYR A 43 -4.88 -5.47 2.17
N LEU A 44 -5.49 -5.73 3.31
CA LEU A 44 -4.93 -6.54 4.37
C LEU A 44 -5.86 -7.73 4.63
N ILE A 45 -5.33 -8.94 4.49
CA ILE A 45 -6.02 -10.19 4.84
C ILE A 45 -5.34 -10.78 6.07
N GLN A 46 -6.11 -11.03 7.12
CA GLN A 46 -5.65 -11.52 8.42
C GLN A 46 -6.30 -12.87 8.75
N ALA A 47 -5.78 -13.94 8.14
CA ALA A 47 -6.19 -15.32 8.42
C ALA A 47 -5.10 -16.02 9.24
N ASP A 48 -4.89 -17.34 9.05
CA ASP A 48 -3.78 -18.08 9.66
C ASP A 48 -2.41 -17.48 9.29
N LYS A 49 -2.35 -16.87 8.10
CA LYS A 49 -1.24 -16.01 7.67
C LYS A 49 -1.76 -14.64 7.27
N VAL A 50 -0.89 -13.65 7.39
CA VAL A 50 -1.18 -12.25 7.13
C VAL A 50 -0.57 -11.82 5.81
N ALA A 51 -1.42 -11.32 4.91
CA ALA A 51 -1.01 -10.83 3.60
C ALA A 51 -1.41 -9.37 3.39
N LEU A 52 -0.45 -8.55 3.00
CA LEU A 52 -0.63 -7.16 2.60
C LEU A 52 -0.49 -7.01 1.08
N PHE A 53 -1.48 -6.43 0.45
CA PHE A 53 -1.51 -6.21 -0.99
C PHE A 53 -1.19 -4.77 -1.32
N ASP A 54 -0.30 -4.60 -2.29
CA ASP A 54 -0.10 -3.34 -3.02
C ASP A 54 0.08 -2.09 -2.14
N PRO A 55 1.11 -2.01 -1.27
CA PRO A 55 1.47 -0.77 -0.58
C PRO A 55 1.57 0.42 -1.55
N PRO A 56 1.10 1.61 -1.17
CA PRO A 56 1.01 2.75 -2.09
C PRO A 56 2.39 3.30 -2.43
N GLY A 57 2.46 4.22 -3.40
CA GLY A 57 3.70 4.89 -3.76
C GLY A 57 4.16 5.94 -2.74
N GLU A 58 5.34 6.51 -2.99
CA GLU A 58 6.07 7.41 -2.08
C GLU A 58 5.22 8.53 -1.46
N SER A 59 4.33 9.14 -2.26
CA SER A 59 3.45 10.23 -1.83
C SER A 59 2.52 9.90 -0.65
N PHE A 60 2.37 8.61 -0.32
CA PHE A 60 1.51 8.12 0.75
C PHE A 60 2.26 7.28 1.81
N THR A 61 3.58 7.06 1.69
CA THR A 61 4.36 6.15 2.55
C THR A 61 4.10 6.35 4.03
N GLU A 62 4.29 7.58 4.52
CA GLU A 62 4.23 7.86 5.96
C GLU A 62 2.82 7.68 6.53
N ILE A 63 1.82 8.26 5.86
CA ILE A 63 0.42 8.16 6.32
C ILE A 63 -0.08 6.72 6.23
N PHE A 64 0.37 5.96 5.22
CA PHE A 64 0.03 4.56 5.05
C PHE A 64 0.64 3.71 6.17
N LEU A 65 1.96 3.80 6.40
CA LEU A 65 2.64 3.02 7.43
C LEU A 65 2.09 3.33 8.83
N LYS A 66 1.84 4.62 9.13
CA LYS A 66 1.20 5.03 10.39
C LYS A 66 -0.17 4.37 10.58
N ASN A 67 -1.02 4.39 9.56
CA ASN A 67 -2.35 3.78 9.64
C ASN A 67 -2.27 2.25 9.69
N LEU A 68 -1.32 1.62 8.98
CA LEU A 68 -1.11 0.18 9.03
C LEU A 68 -0.68 -0.27 10.43
N GLN A 69 0.29 0.42 11.05
CA GLN A 69 0.79 0.14 12.40
C GLN A 69 -0.29 0.32 13.49
N GLN A 70 -1.30 1.15 13.26
CA GLN A 70 -2.44 1.29 14.17
C GLN A 70 -3.43 0.10 14.09
N ARG A 71 -3.32 -0.74 13.07
CA ARG A 71 -4.25 -1.86 12.82
C ARG A 71 -3.66 -3.23 13.12
N ILE A 72 -2.36 -3.37 12.90
CA ILE A 72 -1.68 -4.64 13.07
C ILE A 72 -0.23 -4.40 13.50
N ASP A 73 0.32 -5.33 14.27
CA ASP A 73 1.77 -5.42 14.40
C ASP A 73 2.35 -5.82 13.03
N VAL A 74 3.00 -4.87 12.37
CA VAL A 74 3.57 -5.03 11.03
C VAL A 74 4.58 -6.19 10.97
N LYS A 75 5.17 -6.59 12.10
CA LYS A 75 6.07 -7.76 12.19
C LYS A 75 5.34 -9.10 12.09
N THR A 76 4.01 -9.11 12.15
CA THR A 76 3.19 -10.32 11.93
C THR A 76 2.81 -10.51 10.46
N ILE A 77 3.17 -9.57 9.57
CA ILE A 77 2.92 -9.72 8.13
C ILE A 77 3.87 -10.80 7.58
N ASP A 78 3.28 -11.86 7.01
CA ASP A 78 4.01 -12.93 6.33
C ASP A 78 4.33 -12.56 4.88
N TYR A 79 3.35 -12.00 4.18
CA TYR A 79 3.43 -11.75 2.74
C TYR A 79 3.13 -10.31 2.36
N VAL A 80 3.91 -9.79 1.42
CA VAL A 80 3.54 -8.61 0.64
C VAL A 80 3.33 -9.02 -0.81
N ILE A 81 2.07 -8.96 -1.25
CA ILE A 81 1.64 -9.34 -2.60
C ILE A 81 1.60 -8.09 -3.47
N LEU A 82 2.29 -8.12 -4.61
CA LEU A 82 2.41 -6.99 -5.52
C LEU A 82 1.72 -7.29 -6.85
N GLY A 83 0.67 -6.54 -7.17
CA GLY A 83 0.00 -6.63 -8.46
C GLY A 83 0.84 -6.02 -9.59
N HIS A 84 1.67 -5.03 -9.28
CA HIS A 84 2.68 -4.46 -10.17
C HIS A 84 3.82 -3.82 -9.35
N VAL A 85 4.96 -3.61 -10.01
CA VAL A 85 6.13 -2.93 -9.42
C VAL A 85 6.53 -1.75 -10.29
N ASN A 86 6.90 -0.65 -9.64
CA ASN A 86 7.56 0.50 -10.25
C ASN A 86 8.47 1.18 -9.21
N PRO A 87 9.46 1.99 -9.62
CA PRO A 87 10.40 2.62 -8.68
C PRO A 87 9.74 3.46 -7.57
N ASN A 88 8.62 4.12 -7.87
CA ASN A 88 7.87 4.94 -6.90
C ASN A 88 7.29 4.11 -5.74
N ARG A 89 6.90 2.85 -5.99
CA ARG A 89 6.44 1.93 -4.93
C ARG A 89 7.57 1.37 -4.09
N CYS A 90 8.75 1.19 -4.68
CA CYS A 90 9.90 0.63 -3.98
C CYS A 90 10.33 1.46 -2.76
N VAL A 91 10.04 2.77 -2.72
CA VAL A 91 10.28 3.62 -1.53
C VAL A 91 9.49 3.11 -0.32
N THR A 92 8.19 2.86 -0.50
CA THR A 92 7.32 2.31 0.55
C THR A 92 7.73 0.89 0.93
N LEU A 93 8.09 0.05 -0.05
CA LEU A 93 8.52 -1.32 0.22
C LEU A 93 9.82 -1.36 1.03
N LYS A 94 10.80 -0.49 0.71
CA LYS A 94 12.03 -0.34 1.50
C LYS A 94 11.74 0.12 2.93
N ALA A 95 10.83 1.08 3.11
CA ALA A 95 10.43 1.53 4.44
C ALA A 95 9.73 0.42 5.25
N LEU A 96 8.88 -0.37 4.58
CA LEU A 96 8.21 -1.52 5.19
C LEU A 96 9.19 -2.61 5.62
N LEU A 97 10.16 -2.97 4.76
CA LEU A 97 11.19 -3.98 5.06
C LEU A 97 12.09 -3.61 6.25
N LYS A 98 12.34 -2.31 6.46
CA LYS A 98 13.08 -1.86 7.66
C LYS A 98 12.34 -2.19 8.97
N ILE A 99 11.01 -2.23 8.93
CA ILE A 99 10.15 -2.51 10.08
C ILE A 99 9.90 -4.01 10.21
N ALA A 100 9.68 -4.69 9.08
CA ALA A 100 9.29 -6.09 8.97
C ALA A 100 10.19 -6.83 7.96
N PRO A 101 11.45 -7.14 8.34
CA PRO A 101 12.41 -7.77 7.45
C PRO A 101 12.10 -9.24 7.13
N GLN A 102 11.19 -9.88 7.87
CA GLN A 102 10.77 -11.27 7.68
C GLN A 102 9.79 -11.47 6.51
N ILE A 103 9.25 -10.39 5.93
CA ILE A 103 8.24 -10.44 4.89
C ILE A 103 8.77 -11.18 3.65
N THR A 104 7.93 -12.06 3.10
CA THR A 104 8.13 -12.63 1.77
C THR A 104 7.36 -11.84 0.71
N PHE A 105 8.03 -11.36 -0.33
CA PHE A 105 7.35 -10.77 -1.48
C PHE A 105 6.78 -11.86 -2.40
N VAL A 106 5.55 -11.66 -2.83
CA VAL A 106 4.89 -12.48 -3.85
C VAL A 106 4.54 -11.58 -5.03
N CYS A 107 5.14 -11.85 -6.17
CA CYS A 107 4.97 -11.05 -7.38
C CYS A 107 5.20 -11.89 -8.64
N SER A 108 4.99 -11.30 -9.81
CA SER A 108 5.30 -11.95 -11.09
C SER A 108 6.81 -12.04 -11.34
N ASN A 109 7.23 -12.95 -12.22
CA ASN A 109 8.65 -13.10 -12.56
C ASN A 109 9.32 -11.79 -13.04
N PRO A 110 8.71 -10.97 -13.91
CA PRO A 110 9.28 -9.68 -14.29
C PRO A 110 9.41 -8.69 -13.12
N ALA A 111 8.44 -8.70 -12.21
CA ALA A 111 8.45 -7.84 -11.03
C ALA A 111 9.59 -8.21 -10.07
N ALA A 112 9.88 -9.51 -9.90
CA ALA A 112 10.96 -9.99 -9.04
C ALA A 112 12.35 -9.48 -9.48
N ILE A 113 12.56 -9.29 -10.78
CA ILE A 113 13.81 -8.72 -11.34
C ILE A 113 13.97 -7.22 -10.98
N SER A 114 12.87 -6.55 -10.65
CA SER A 114 12.80 -5.10 -10.41
C SER A 114 12.75 -4.71 -8.92
N LEU A 115 12.72 -5.70 -8.01
CA LEU A 115 12.70 -5.52 -6.56
C LEU A 115 14.12 -5.49 -5.98
#